data_AF-A0A8J3X0D1-F1
#
_entry.id   AF-A0A8J3X0D1-F1
#
_cell.length_a   1.000
_cell.length_b   1.000
_cell.length_c   1.000
_cell.angle_alpha   90.00
_cell.angle_beta   90.00
_cell.angle_gamma   90.00
#
_symmetry.space_group_name_H-M   'P 1'
#
loop_
_entity.id
_entity.type
_entity.pdbx_description
1 polymer ?
#
loop_
_entity_poly.entity_id
_entity_poly.type
_entity_poly.pdbx_seq_one_letter_code
_entity_poly.pdbx_strand_id
1 'polypeptide(L)'
;MTDGPTMTPAGPCARPAVLRRCAVIGAIAAAVLLGLPGAAFAHGIGGTSETASGFVWLGFKHMLAGWDHLLFVAGVVLLAGKAKRAAKLISLFALGHSITLIVATLAHWRVNATLVDIVIVLSLVFVGVVGWFGRPKDWRWFATAVLGFGLVHGLGLSTRLQDLLRPEDGVLARVIAFNVGVEFGQLMAVVGMFVLGDVLGHYITWSHARRAALTVVWPTDTGASASAFGGCEVRKRTETYPAGGGHPSKSFFEPADAVPDKGFGHLLGDGYVMVHYQASLSTEQVGELRAYVTGPNAGRVIGAPARGQADVVKAVNADNTLVCGELDLDGIKHFADDWLTDPRSSRPTE
;
A
#
# COMPACT_ATOMS: atom_id res chain seq x y z
N MET A 1 47.34 43.79 -50.61
CA MET A 1 47.38 43.95 -49.14
C MET A 1 45.92 43.99 -48.68
N THR A 2 45.31 42.81 -48.55
CA THR A 2 45.03 42.10 -47.28
C THR A 2 43.81 42.67 -46.54
N ASP A 3 42.62 42.35 -47.03
CA ASP A 3 41.39 42.39 -46.23
C ASP A 3 41.25 41.03 -45.51
N GLY A 4 41.44 41.05 -44.19
CA GLY A 4 41.30 39.88 -43.32
C GLY A 4 39.82 39.58 -43.01
N PRO A 5 39.48 38.31 -42.72
CA PRO A 5 38.11 37.94 -42.39
C PRO A 5 37.73 38.43 -40.98
N THR A 6 36.55 39.01 -40.88
CA THR A 6 35.90 39.45 -39.63
C THR A 6 35.53 38.26 -38.76
N MET A 7 36.11 38.19 -37.55
CA MET A 7 35.72 37.27 -36.49
C MET A 7 34.37 37.69 -35.88
N THR A 8 33.35 36.84 -35.99
CA THR A 8 32.12 36.93 -35.16
C THR A 8 32.39 36.39 -33.75
N PRO A 9 31.94 37.06 -32.67
CA PRO A 9 32.08 36.52 -31.32
C PRO A 9 31.13 35.34 -31.09
N ALA A 10 31.66 34.25 -30.55
CA ALA A 10 30.89 33.11 -30.07
C ALA A 10 30.01 33.53 -28.88
N GLY A 11 28.70 33.40 -29.01
CA GLY A 11 27.75 33.63 -27.93
C GLY A 11 27.88 32.59 -26.80
N PRO A 12 27.68 32.97 -25.53
CA PRO A 12 27.86 32.07 -24.41
C PRO A 12 26.80 30.95 -24.38
N CYS A 13 27.36 29.74 -24.31
CA CYS A 13 26.79 28.43 -24.00
C CYS A 13 25.46 28.42 -23.21
N ALA A 14 24.42 27.86 -23.82
CA ALA A 14 23.13 27.54 -23.21
C ALA A 14 23.27 26.51 -22.07
N ARG A 15 23.45 26.97 -20.82
CA ARG A 15 23.41 26.14 -19.60
C ARG A 15 22.47 26.55 -18.44
N PRO A 16 21.56 27.54 -18.52
CA PRO A 16 20.64 27.82 -17.41
C PRO A 16 19.37 26.95 -17.39
N ALA A 17 18.96 26.38 -18.53
CA ALA A 17 17.69 25.64 -18.63
C ALA A 17 17.73 24.24 -17.99
N VAL A 18 18.89 23.56 -18.01
CA VAL A 18 19.04 22.21 -17.43
C VAL A 18 19.09 22.27 -15.91
N LEU A 19 19.81 23.25 -15.34
CA LEU A 19 19.94 23.41 -13.89
C LEU A 19 18.60 23.79 -13.24
N ARG A 20 17.83 24.67 -13.89
CA ARG A 20 16.49 25.05 -13.45
C ARG A 20 15.48 23.90 -13.54
N ARG A 21 15.64 23.01 -14.52
CA ARG A 21 14.83 21.77 -14.64
C ARG A 21 15.20 20.77 -13.54
N CYS A 22 16.47 20.58 -13.21
CA CYS A 22 16.89 19.71 -12.10
C CYS A 22 16.41 20.21 -10.73
N ALA A 23 16.43 21.52 -10.49
CA ALA A 23 15.94 22.10 -9.24
C ALA A 23 14.42 21.92 -9.06
N VAL A 24 13.65 22.08 -10.15
CA VAL A 24 12.20 21.83 -10.14
C VAL A 24 11.89 20.35 -9.96
N ILE A 25 12.69 19.44 -10.52
CA ILE A 25 12.55 17.98 -10.33
C ILE A 25 12.86 17.58 -8.88
N GLY A 26 13.90 18.16 -8.27
CA GLY A 26 14.20 17.93 -6.85
C GLY A 26 13.07 18.40 -5.92
N ALA A 27 12.44 19.54 -6.24
CA ALA A 27 11.32 20.08 -5.49
C ALA A 27 10.03 19.24 -5.64
N ILE A 28 9.74 18.72 -6.85
CA ILE A 28 8.58 17.86 -7.10
C ILE A 28 8.78 16.48 -6.48
N ALA A 29 9.97 15.89 -6.59
CA ALA A 29 10.29 14.62 -5.93
C ALA A 29 10.20 14.74 -4.40
N ALA A 30 10.66 15.85 -3.83
CA ALA A 30 10.50 16.14 -2.40
C ALA A 30 9.03 16.35 -2.02
N ALA A 31 8.23 17.05 -2.84
CA ALA A 31 6.80 17.25 -2.59
C ALA A 31 5.98 15.95 -2.69
N VAL A 32 6.36 15.03 -3.60
CA VAL A 32 5.74 13.70 -3.71
C VAL A 32 6.16 12.79 -2.56
N LEU A 33 7.42 12.85 -2.10
CA LEU A 33 7.87 12.12 -0.91
C LEU A 33 7.24 12.63 0.40
N LEU A 34 6.96 13.93 0.48
CA LEU A 34 6.42 14.58 1.68
C LEU A 34 4.88 14.62 1.69
N GLY A 35 4.22 14.24 0.59
CA GLY A 35 2.76 14.39 0.39
C GLY A 35 1.95 13.10 0.31
N LEU A 36 2.53 11.91 0.56
CA LEU A 36 1.80 10.64 0.52
C LEU A 36 1.50 10.09 1.92
N PRO A 37 0.35 10.43 2.54
CA PRO A 37 -0.16 9.68 3.66
C PRO A 37 -0.74 8.33 3.15
N GLY A 38 -0.08 7.23 3.49
CA GLY A 38 -0.73 5.93 3.71
C GLY A 38 -1.03 4.98 2.54
N ALA A 39 -0.83 5.34 1.27
CA ALA A 39 -1.23 4.47 0.13
C ALA A 39 -0.09 3.68 -0.55
N ALA A 40 1.13 3.72 -0.01
CA ALA A 40 2.29 3.00 -0.57
C ALA A 40 2.77 1.84 0.32
N PHE A 41 1.87 1.20 1.08
CA PHE A 41 2.21 -0.09 1.67
C PHE A 41 2.21 -1.14 0.56
N ALA A 42 3.40 -1.64 0.21
CA ALA A 42 3.56 -2.82 -0.63
C ALA A 42 2.65 -3.94 -0.07
N HIS A 43 1.70 -4.39 -0.88
CA HIS A 43 0.65 -5.33 -0.51
C HIS A 43 1.28 -6.59 0.13
N GLY A 44 0.83 -6.95 1.34
CA GLY A 44 1.30 -8.15 2.05
C GLY A 44 0.89 -9.44 1.33
N ILE A 45 1.68 -10.50 1.44
CA ILE A 45 1.25 -11.83 1.03
C ILE A 45 0.43 -12.43 2.18
N GLY A 46 -0.86 -12.69 1.99
CA GLY A 46 -1.73 -13.36 2.97
C GLY A 46 -2.46 -14.57 2.37
N GLY A 47 -2.31 -15.75 3.00
CA GLY A 47 -3.02 -16.98 2.64
C GLY A 47 -2.44 -18.25 3.25
N THR A 48 -3.29 -19.23 3.57
CA THR A 48 -2.91 -20.56 4.11
C THR A 48 -2.97 -21.60 3.00
N SER A 49 -1.88 -21.81 2.27
CA SER A 49 -1.79 -22.92 1.32
C SER A 49 -0.53 -23.72 1.55
N GLU A 50 -0.66 -25.02 1.86
CA GLU A 50 0.49 -25.91 2.03
C GLU A 50 0.96 -26.57 0.71
N THR A 51 0.16 -26.44 -0.36
CA THR A 51 0.40 -27.07 -1.66
C THR A 51 1.05 -26.12 -2.67
N ALA A 52 1.81 -26.67 -3.63
CA ALA A 52 2.40 -25.89 -4.71
C ALA A 52 1.35 -25.12 -5.54
N SER A 53 0.19 -25.71 -5.83
CA SER A 53 -0.89 -25.05 -6.55
C SER A 53 -1.45 -23.83 -5.79
N GLY A 54 -1.52 -23.90 -4.47
CA GLY A 54 -1.94 -22.76 -3.66
C GLY A 54 -0.93 -21.60 -3.70
N PHE A 55 0.37 -21.90 -3.77
CA PHE A 55 1.40 -20.88 -3.97
C PHE A 55 1.33 -20.23 -5.38
N VAL A 56 0.95 -20.97 -6.42
CA VAL A 56 0.64 -20.38 -7.75
C VAL A 56 -0.49 -19.36 -7.61
N TRP A 57 -1.58 -19.73 -6.95
CA TRP A 57 -2.72 -18.81 -6.75
C TRP A 57 -2.35 -17.60 -5.88
N LEU A 58 -1.50 -17.81 -4.87
CA LEU A 58 -1.00 -16.77 -3.99
C LEU A 58 -0.14 -15.74 -4.76
N GLY A 59 0.78 -16.22 -5.60
CA GLY A 59 1.60 -15.37 -6.47
C GLY A 59 0.77 -14.61 -7.50
N PHE A 60 -0.22 -15.28 -8.10
CA PHE A 60 -1.16 -14.66 -9.02
C PHE A 60 -1.94 -13.49 -8.37
N LYS A 61 -2.54 -13.75 -7.20
CA LYS A 61 -3.27 -12.70 -6.46
C LYS A 61 -2.36 -11.57 -6.02
N HIS A 62 -1.16 -11.89 -5.52
CA HIS A 62 -0.18 -10.88 -5.13
C HIS A 62 0.13 -9.92 -6.28
N MET A 63 0.39 -10.46 -7.48
CA MET A 63 0.69 -9.66 -8.66
C MET A 63 -0.48 -8.76 -9.09
N LEU A 64 -1.73 -9.24 -9.02
CA LEU A 64 -2.89 -8.47 -9.43
C LEU A 64 -3.42 -7.51 -8.36
N ALA A 65 -3.21 -7.80 -7.08
CA ALA A 65 -3.62 -6.94 -5.98
C ALA A 65 -2.60 -5.83 -5.67
N GLY A 66 -1.35 -5.99 -6.11
CA GLY A 66 -0.28 -5.01 -5.98
C GLY A 66 -0.44 -3.83 -6.94
N TRP A 67 -0.98 -2.70 -6.47
CA TRP A 67 -1.10 -1.49 -7.27
C TRP A 67 0.26 -0.96 -7.77
N ASP A 68 1.31 -1.09 -6.95
CA ASP A 68 2.69 -0.79 -7.31
C ASP A 68 3.17 -1.58 -8.53
N HIS A 69 2.85 -2.87 -8.59
CA HIS A 69 3.18 -3.76 -9.70
C HIS A 69 2.41 -3.38 -10.96
N LEU A 70 1.10 -3.15 -10.83
CA LEU A 70 0.25 -2.73 -11.96
C LEU A 70 0.68 -1.36 -12.51
N LEU A 71 1.01 -0.40 -11.65
CA LEU A 71 1.49 0.92 -12.06
C LEU A 71 2.85 0.84 -12.78
N PHE A 72 3.77 0.01 -12.27
CA PHE A 72 5.04 -0.24 -12.94
C PHE A 72 4.85 -0.87 -14.32
N VAL A 73 4.04 -1.94 -14.41
CA VAL A 73 3.71 -2.61 -15.68
C VAL A 73 3.06 -1.65 -16.66
N ALA A 74 2.09 -0.85 -16.22
CA ALA A 74 1.42 0.17 -17.03
C ALA A 74 2.43 1.19 -17.57
N GLY A 75 3.30 1.73 -16.71
CA GLY A 75 4.35 2.67 -17.11
C GLY A 75 5.29 2.09 -18.17
N VAL A 76 5.71 0.83 -18.00
CA VAL A 76 6.56 0.11 -18.98
C VAL A 76 5.80 -0.13 -20.29
N VAL A 77 4.53 -0.52 -20.26
CA VAL A 77 3.68 -0.72 -21.45
C VAL A 77 3.56 0.58 -22.24
N LEU A 78 3.24 1.69 -21.57
CA LEU A 78 3.09 3.01 -22.18
C LEU A 78 4.40 3.49 -22.83
N LEU A 79 5.53 3.32 -22.12
CA LEU A 79 6.86 3.64 -22.65
C LEU A 79 7.24 2.77 -23.84
N ALA A 80 7.03 1.46 -23.73
CA ALA A 80 7.42 0.49 -24.74
C ALA A 80 6.69 0.71 -26.06
N GLY A 81 5.40 1.06 -26.02
CA GLY A 81 4.56 1.36 -27.18
C GLY A 81 4.37 0.23 -28.18
N LYS A 82 4.91 -0.96 -27.91
CA LYS A 82 4.80 -2.18 -28.71
C LYS A 82 4.72 -3.37 -27.75
N ALA A 83 3.74 -4.25 -27.94
CA ALA A 83 3.52 -5.42 -27.09
C ALA A 83 4.77 -6.29 -26.90
N LYS A 84 5.47 -6.61 -28.00
CA LYS A 84 6.71 -7.41 -27.95
C LYS A 84 7.83 -6.76 -27.11
N ARG A 85 7.91 -5.43 -27.08
CA ARG A 85 8.92 -4.71 -26.29
C ARG A 85 8.52 -4.66 -24.81
N ALA A 86 7.25 -4.36 -24.54
CA ALA A 86 6.71 -4.38 -23.19
C ALA A 86 6.92 -5.76 -22.54
N ALA A 87 6.50 -6.83 -23.22
CA ALA A 87 6.67 -8.19 -22.76
C ALA A 87 8.14 -8.51 -22.44
N LYS A 88 9.10 -8.15 -23.30
CA LYS A 88 10.53 -8.37 -23.03
C LYS A 88 11.03 -7.65 -21.77
N LEU A 89 10.65 -6.38 -21.57
CA LEU A 89 11.08 -5.60 -20.41
C LEU A 89 10.46 -6.13 -19.12
N ILE A 90 9.20 -6.50 -19.20
CA ILE A 90 8.41 -7.05 -18.10
C ILE A 90 8.92 -8.45 -17.70
N SER A 91 9.23 -9.30 -18.67
CA SER A 91 9.90 -10.59 -18.42
C SER A 91 11.29 -10.39 -17.82
N LEU A 92 12.03 -9.35 -18.23
CA LEU A 92 13.34 -9.06 -17.66
C LEU A 92 13.25 -8.61 -16.20
N PHE A 93 12.24 -7.81 -15.85
CA PHE A 93 11.92 -7.48 -14.46
C PHE A 93 11.58 -8.74 -13.66
N ALA A 94 10.66 -9.56 -14.17
CA ALA A 94 10.22 -10.80 -13.52
C ALA A 94 11.38 -11.79 -13.33
N LEU A 95 12.29 -11.87 -14.30
CA LEU A 95 13.51 -12.67 -14.21
C LEU A 95 14.40 -12.22 -13.06
N GLY A 96 14.71 -10.91 -12.99
CA GLY A 96 15.50 -10.35 -11.89
C GLY A 96 14.84 -10.60 -10.54
N HIS A 97 13.54 -10.33 -10.43
CA HIS A 97 12.75 -10.57 -9.24
C HIS A 97 12.80 -12.04 -8.80
N SER A 98 12.60 -12.97 -9.73
CA SER A 98 12.61 -14.40 -9.45
C SER A 98 13.97 -14.88 -8.97
N ILE A 99 15.06 -14.39 -9.58
CA ILE A 99 16.43 -14.75 -9.20
C ILE A 99 16.69 -14.37 -7.74
N THR A 100 16.47 -13.11 -7.37
CA THR A 100 16.75 -12.66 -6.00
C THR A 100 15.77 -13.22 -4.99
N LEU A 101 14.51 -13.43 -5.36
CA LEU A 101 13.54 -14.10 -4.48
C LEU A 101 14.02 -15.50 -4.10
N ILE A 102 14.40 -16.32 -5.09
CA ILE A 102 14.88 -17.69 -4.87
C ILE A 102 16.18 -17.66 -4.06
N VAL A 103 17.17 -16.86 -4.50
CA VAL A 103 18.48 -16.79 -3.83
C VAL A 103 18.34 -16.32 -2.39
N ALA A 104 17.63 -15.21 -2.13
CA ALA A 104 17.49 -14.67 -0.80
C ALA A 104 16.67 -15.58 0.13
N THR A 105 15.68 -16.30 -0.40
CA THR A 105 14.91 -17.29 0.37
C THR A 105 15.78 -18.49 0.75
N LEU A 106 16.55 -19.04 -0.18
CA LEU A 106 17.44 -20.18 0.07
C LEU A 106 18.66 -19.82 0.93
N ALA A 107 19.19 -18.62 0.77
CA ALA A 107 20.33 -18.12 1.54
C ALA A 107 19.92 -17.50 2.89
N HIS A 108 18.63 -17.50 3.22
CA HIS A 108 18.07 -16.90 4.43
C HIS A 108 18.46 -15.43 4.64
N TRP A 109 18.54 -14.66 3.54
CA TRP A 109 18.83 -13.23 3.62
C TRP A 109 17.61 -12.48 4.14
N ARG A 110 17.81 -11.80 5.27
CA ARG A 110 16.81 -10.93 5.92
C ARG A 110 17.14 -9.50 5.58
N VAL A 111 16.41 -8.91 4.64
CA VAL A 111 16.56 -7.51 4.24
C VAL A 111 15.43 -6.69 4.87
N ASN A 112 15.75 -5.45 5.29
CA ASN A 112 14.77 -4.52 5.84
C ASN A 112 13.72 -4.20 4.76
N ALA A 113 12.47 -4.61 5.00
CA ALA A 113 11.36 -4.43 4.07
C ALA A 113 11.13 -2.95 3.72
N THR A 114 11.29 -2.04 4.67
CA THR A 114 11.15 -0.59 4.45
C THR A 114 12.16 -0.06 3.43
N LEU A 115 13.41 -0.56 3.45
CA LEU A 115 14.41 -0.15 2.45
C LEU A 115 14.03 -0.63 1.05
N VAL A 116 13.47 -1.83 0.94
CA VAL A 116 13.01 -2.34 -0.36
C VAL A 116 11.80 -1.55 -0.85
N ASP A 117 10.84 -1.25 0.03
CA ASP A 117 9.66 -0.43 -0.31
C ASP A 117 10.07 0.96 -0.87
N ILE A 118 11.11 1.58 -0.30
CA ILE A 118 11.68 2.83 -0.85
C ILE A 118 12.19 2.63 -2.27
N VAL A 119 12.90 1.54 -2.55
CA VAL A 119 13.41 1.25 -3.91
C VAL A 119 12.27 0.96 -4.89
N ILE A 120 11.21 0.29 -4.44
CA ILE A 120 10.01 0.05 -5.25
C ILE A 120 9.41 1.39 -5.67
N VAL A 121 9.19 2.31 -4.73
CA VAL A 121 8.69 3.67 -5.03
C VAL A 121 9.62 4.41 -5.99
N LEU A 122 10.94 4.34 -5.76
CA LEU A 122 11.92 4.95 -6.65
C LEU A 122 11.88 4.37 -8.08
N SER A 123 11.56 3.07 -8.23
CA SER A 123 11.39 2.45 -9.55
C SER A 123 10.18 2.99 -10.30
N LEU A 124 9.06 3.27 -9.62
CA LEU A 124 7.89 3.91 -10.21
C LEU A 124 8.19 5.35 -10.63
N VAL A 125 8.85 6.11 -9.75
CA VAL A 125 9.30 7.48 -10.04
C VAL A 125 10.25 7.47 -11.25
N PHE A 126 11.19 6.53 -11.31
CA PHE A 126 12.09 6.38 -12.44
C PHE A 126 11.33 6.16 -13.76
N VAL A 127 10.38 5.23 -13.79
CA VAL A 127 9.57 4.95 -14.99
C VAL A 127 8.75 6.18 -15.38
N GLY A 128 8.13 6.88 -14.42
CA GLY A 128 7.38 8.11 -14.65
C GLY A 128 8.24 9.25 -15.19
N VAL A 129 9.43 9.46 -14.63
CA VAL A 129 10.39 10.48 -15.09
C VAL A 129 10.87 10.18 -16.49
N VAL A 130 11.24 8.92 -16.79
CA VAL A 130 11.60 8.54 -18.16
C VAL A 130 10.43 8.86 -19.10
N GLY A 131 9.21 8.45 -18.75
CA GLY A 131 7.98 8.73 -19.52
C GLY A 131 7.74 10.23 -19.77
N TRP A 132 7.99 11.07 -18.78
CA TRP A 132 7.84 12.52 -18.88
C TRP A 132 8.77 13.14 -19.94
N PHE A 133 10.01 12.66 -20.03
CA PHE A 133 10.97 13.07 -21.06
C PHE A 133 10.78 12.34 -22.40
N GLY A 134 9.80 11.46 -22.49
CA GLY A 134 9.47 10.68 -23.68
C GLY A 134 10.00 9.25 -23.63
N ARG A 135 10.19 8.62 -24.79
CA ARG A 135 10.70 7.25 -24.83
C ARG A 135 12.21 7.23 -24.59
N PRO A 136 12.76 6.20 -23.91
CA PRO A 136 14.19 6.06 -23.70
C PRO A 136 14.92 6.00 -25.05
N LYS A 137 16.02 6.77 -25.17
CA LYS A 137 16.88 6.78 -26.35
C LYS A 137 17.73 5.52 -26.45
N ASP A 138 18.14 4.98 -25.31
CA ASP A 138 18.87 3.71 -25.19
C ASP A 138 18.02 2.66 -24.46
N TRP A 139 17.51 1.70 -25.22
CA TRP A 139 16.71 0.59 -24.69
C TRP A 139 17.53 -0.43 -23.91
N ARG A 140 18.84 -0.53 -24.13
CA ARG A 140 19.71 -1.45 -23.38
C ARG A 140 19.88 -0.94 -21.97
N TRP A 141 20.21 0.34 -21.81
CA TRP A 141 20.28 0.97 -20.50
C TRP A 141 18.95 0.84 -19.72
N PHE A 142 17.82 1.11 -20.39
CA PHE A 142 16.51 1.00 -19.76
C PHE A 142 16.20 -0.45 -19.35
N ALA A 143 16.52 -1.43 -20.20
CA ALA A 143 16.38 -2.84 -19.87
C ALA A 143 17.24 -3.24 -18.66
N THR A 144 18.50 -2.78 -18.60
CA THR A 144 19.37 -3.03 -17.44
C THR A 144 18.81 -2.41 -16.16
N ALA A 145 18.25 -1.20 -16.22
CA ALA A 145 17.60 -0.58 -15.07
C ALA A 145 16.39 -1.39 -14.62
N VAL A 146 15.52 -1.81 -15.54
CA VAL A 146 14.35 -2.65 -15.27
C VAL A 146 14.75 -3.99 -14.65
N LEU A 147 15.80 -4.65 -15.14
CA LEU A 147 16.37 -5.85 -14.52
C LEU A 147 16.82 -5.56 -13.08
N GLY A 148 17.56 -4.46 -12.89
CA GLY A 148 18.05 -4.03 -11.57
C GLY A 148 16.94 -3.78 -10.56
N PHE A 149 15.86 -3.12 -10.99
CA PHE A 149 14.67 -2.96 -10.14
C PHE A 149 14.03 -4.30 -9.80
N GLY A 150 13.93 -5.22 -10.77
CA GLY A 150 13.47 -6.58 -10.52
C GLY A 150 14.27 -7.27 -9.43
N LEU A 151 15.61 -7.25 -9.53
CA LEU A 151 16.52 -7.82 -8.54
C LEU A 151 16.25 -7.27 -7.14
N VAL A 152 16.15 -5.95 -6.97
CA VAL A 152 15.91 -5.36 -5.65
C VAL A 152 14.50 -5.70 -5.13
N HIS A 153 13.50 -5.71 -6.02
CA HIS A 153 12.12 -6.01 -5.65
C HIS A 153 11.99 -7.42 -5.07
N GLY A 154 12.67 -8.42 -5.64
CA GLY A 154 12.63 -9.80 -5.13
C GLY A 154 13.12 -9.95 -3.68
N LEU A 155 14.00 -9.06 -3.21
CA LEU A 155 14.52 -9.08 -1.84
C LEU A 155 13.49 -8.69 -0.78
N GLY A 156 12.54 -7.80 -1.10
CA GLY A 156 11.53 -7.35 -0.15
C GLY A 156 10.51 -8.44 0.14
N LEU A 157 10.16 -9.17 -0.93
CA LEU A 157 9.21 -10.26 -0.86
C LEU A 157 9.80 -11.51 -0.21
N SER A 158 11.11 -11.78 -0.40
CA SER A 158 11.77 -12.95 0.20
C SER A 158 11.70 -12.94 1.72
N THR A 159 11.87 -11.78 2.36
CA THR A 159 11.78 -11.67 3.83
C THR A 159 10.39 -12.07 4.32
N ARG A 160 9.32 -11.64 3.63
CA ARG A 160 7.92 -11.96 3.98
C ARG A 160 7.56 -13.41 3.66
N LEU A 161 8.07 -13.94 2.54
CA LEU A 161 7.89 -15.35 2.17
C LEU A 161 8.57 -16.29 3.17
N GLN A 162 9.76 -15.94 3.67
CA GLN A 162 10.45 -16.72 4.70
C GLN A 162 9.66 -16.83 6.01
N ASP A 163 8.79 -15.85 6.32
CA ASP A 163 7.90 -15.92 7.50
C ASP A 163 6.70 -16.84 7.28
N LEU A 164 6.27 -17.02 6.02
CA LEU A 164 5.17 -17.91 5.62
C LEU A 164 5.64 -19.36 5.38
N LEU A 165 6.90 -19.53 5.01
CA LEU A 165 7.49 -20.82 4.68
C LEU A 165 8.06 -21.46 5.96
N ARG A 166 7.38 -22.49 6.49
CA ARG A 166 7.96 -23.34 7.54
C ARG A 166 9.27 -23.98 7.02
N PRO A 167 10.29 -24.16 7.89
CA PRO A 167 11.52 -24.87 7.55
C PRO A 167 11.22 -26.38 7.43
N GLU A 168 10.61 -26.74 6.32
CA GLU A 168 10.24 -28.11 5.95
C GLU A 168 10.59 -28.35 4.47
N ASP A 169 10.65 -29.62 4.07
CA ASP A 169 10.90 -30.04 2.70
C ASP A 169 9.95 -29.35 1.71
N GLY A 170 10.48 -28.89 0.57
CA GLY A 170 9.68 -28.30 -0.51
C GLY A 170 9.60 -26.75 -0.57
N VAL A 171 10.39 -26.02 0.23
CA VAL A 171 10.50 -24.54 0.12
C VAL A 171 10.79 -24.08 -1.31
N LEU A 172 11.76 -24.69 -1.99
CA LEU A 172 12.11 -24.33 -3.36
C LEU A 172 10.93 -24.52 -4.33
N ALA A 173 10.21 -25.62 -4.21
CA ALA A 173 9.04 -25.91 -5.06
C ALA A 173 7.92 -24.87 -4.83
N ARG A 174 7.68 -24.47 -3.58
CA ARG A 174 6.70 -23.42 -3.23
C ARG A 174 7.09 -22.04 -3.76
N VAL A 175 8.38 -21.67 -3.68
CA VAL A 175 8.89 -20.41 -4.24
C VAL A 175 8.80 -20.39 -5.76
N ILE A 176 9.15 -21.48 -6.43
CA ILE A 176 8.99 -21.61 -7.89
C ILE A 176 7.51 -21.50 -8.27
N ALA A 177 6.64 -22.21 -7.56
CA ALA A 177 5.20 -22.16 -7.81
C ALA A 177 4.63 -20.73 -7.63
N PHE A 178 5.08 -20.02 -6.61
CA PHE A 178 4.75 -18.61 -6.42
C PHE A 178 5.16 -17.75 -7.62
N ASN A 179 6.40 -17.88 -8.10
CA ASN A 179 6.89 -17.14 -9.26
C ASN A 179 6.10 -17.45 -10.55
N VAL A 180 5.71 -18.70 -10.75
CA VAL A 180 4.83 -19.09 -11.87
C VAL A 180 3.50 -18.34 -11.79
N GLY A 181 2.93 -18.23 -10.58
CA GLY A 181 1.73 -17.42 -10.33
C GLY A 181 1.91 -15.95 -10.68
N VAL A 182 3.01 -15.35 -10.23
CA VAL A 182 3.37 -13.95 -10.52
C VAL A 182 3.50 -13.72 -12.03
N GLU A 183 4.24 -14.59 -12.73
CA GLU A 183 4.45 -14.46 -14.18
C GLU A 183 3.11 -14.56 -14.94
N PHE A 184 2.23 -15.47 -14.53
CA PHE A 184 0.88 -15.56 -15.11
C PHE A 184 0.04 -14.30 -14.87
N GLY A 185 0.03 -13.79 -13.63
CA GLY A 185 -0.66 -12.53 -13.30
C GLY A 185 -0.12 -11.34 -14.09
N GLN A 186 1.20 -11.29 -14.30
CA GLN A 186 1.87 -10.24 -15.04
C GLN A 186 1.55 -10.29 -16.55
N LEU A 187 1.52 -11.48 -17.15
CA LEU A 187 1.07 -11.66 -18.54
C LEU A 187 -0.40 -11.25 -18.72
N MET A 188 -1.28 -11.63 -17.79
CA MET A 188 -2.67 -11.22 -17.80
C MET A 188 -2.83 -9.70 -17.70
N ALA A 189 -2.08 -9.05 -16.80
CA ALA A 189 -2.10 -7.60 -16.66
C ALA A 189 -1.66 -6.90 -17.96
N VAL A 190 -0.59 -7.39 -18.61
CA VAL A 190 -0.13 -6.85 -19.90
C VAL A 190 -1.20 -6.97 -20.98
N VAL A 191 -1.79 -8.16 -21.14
CA VAL A 191 -2.87 -8.37 -22.12
C VAL A 191 -4.05 -7.46 -21.82
N GLY A 192 -4.49 -7.39 -20.56
CA GLY A 192 -5.58 -6.52 -20.12
C GLY A 192 -5.32 -5.04 -20.43
N MET A 193 -4.10 -4.55 -20.19
CA MET A 193 -3.72 -3.17 -20.50
C MET A 193 -3.70 -2.87 -22.00
N PHE A 194 -3.26 -3.80 -22.84
CA PHE A 194 -3.32 -3.61 -24.29
C PHE A 194 -4.76 -3.62 -24.81
N VAL A 195 -5.60 -4.55 -24.34
CA VAL A 195 -7.03 -4.59 -24.70
C VAL A 195 -7.74 -3.32 -24.25
N LEU A 196 -7.52 -2.90 -23.00
CA LEU A 196 -8.10 -1.66 -22.47
C LEU A 196 -7.63 -0.44 -23.27
N GLY A 197 -6.35 -0.37 -23.62
CA GLY A 197 -5.80 0.71 -24.44
C GLY A 197 -6.39 0.74 -25.86
N ASP A 198 -6.63 -0.40 -26.49
CA ASP A 198 -7.24 -0.53 -27.81
C ASP A 198 -8.72 -0.09 -27.78
N VAL A 199 -9.48 -0.61 -26.81
CA VAL A 199 -10.88 -0.22 -26.56
C VAL A 199 -10.98 1.29 -26.31
N LEU A 200 -10.19 1.82 -25.37
CA LEU A 200 -10.18 3.25 -25.07
C LEU A 200 -9.75 4.08 -26.29
N GLY A 201 -8.78 3.63 -27.07
CA GLY A 201 -8.35 4.31 -28.29
C GLY A 201 -9.41 4.31 -29.39
N HIS A 202 -10.28 3.30 -29.42
CA HIS A 202 -11.40 3.20 -30.35
C HIS A 202 -12.55 4.14 -29.98
N TYR A 203 -12.85 4.31 -28.69
CA TYR A 203 -13.94 5.16 -28.20
C TYR A 203 -13.53 6.60 -27.87
N ILE A 204 -12.25 6.86 -27.58
CA ILE A 204 -11.72 8.17 -27.18
C ILE A 204 -10.82 8.72 -28.28
N THR A 205 -11.34 9.67 -29.06
CA THR A 205 -10.54 10.42 -30.04
C THR A 205 -9.53 11.31 -29.31
N TRP A 206 -8.24 11.09 -29.57
CA TRP A 206 -7.08 11.72 -28.92
C TRP A 206 -7.03 13.27 -28.97
N SER A 207 -7.91 13.92 -29.75
CA SER A 207 -8.05 15.38 -29.81
C SER A 207 -8.58 16.02 -28.53
N HIS A 208 -9.25 15.25 -27.66
CA HIS A 208 -9.76 15.73 -26.35
C HIS A 208 -8.86 15.32 -25.16
N ALA A 209 -8.11 14.22 -25.28
CA ALA A 209 -7.28 13.69 -24.20
C ALA A 209 -6.10 14.61 -23.80
N ARG A 210 -5.50 15.35 -24.74
CA ARG A 210 -4.44 16.33 -24.43
C ARG A 210 -4.93 17.55 -23.64
N ARG A 211 -6.25 17.82 -23.63
CA ARG A 211 -6.87 18.89 -22.83
C ARG A 211 -7.39 18.39 -21.48
N ALA A 212 -7.78 17.12 -21.39
CA ALA A 212 -8.21 16.49 -20.14
C ALA A 212 -7.05 16.09 -19.20
N ALA A 213 -5.85 15.82 -19.74
CA ALA A 213 -4.67 15.47 -18.94
C ALA A 213 -4.15 16.58 -18.00
N LEU A 214 -4.68 17.81 -18.11
CA LEU A 214 -4.41 18.93 -17.19
C LEU A 214 -5.54 19.20 -16.20
N THR A 215 -6.64 18.45 -16.24
CA THR A 215 -7.82 18.66 -15.37
C THR A 215 -8.22 17.43 -14.57
N VAL A 216 -7.37 16.40 -14.50
CA VAL A 216 -7.47 15.46 -13.38
C VAL A 216 -6.89 16.15 -12.14
N VAL A 217 -7.65 17.12 -11.64
CA VAL A 217 -7.68 17.44 -10.23
C VAL A 217 -8.24 16.18 -9.60
N TRP A 218 -7.34 15.32 -9.11
CA TRP A 218 -7.72 14.35 -8.09
C TRP A 218 -8.47 15.16 -7.01
N PRO A 219 -9.63 14.70 -6.52
CA PRO A 219 -10.15 15.25 -5.28
C PRO A 219 -9.04 15.04 -4.26
N THR A 220 -8.30 16.11 -3.99
CA THR A 220 -7.51 16.17 -2.79
C THR A 220 -8.55 16.08 -1.69
N ASP A 221 -8.69 14.89 -1.12
CA ASP A 221 -9.02 14.77 0.30
C ASP A 221 -7.81 15.34 1.08
N THR A 222 -7.53 16.62 0.83
CA THR A 222 -6.70 17.48 1.68
C THR A 222 -7.53 17.67 2.93
N GLY A 223 -7.27 16.78 3.88
CA GLY A 223 -7.88 16.79 5.19
C GLY A 223 -8.85 15.65 5.38
N ALA A 224 -8.34 14.48 5.77
CA ALA A 224 -8.87 13.94 7.01
C ALA A 224 -8.57 14.99 8.08
N SER A 225 -9.47 15.96 8.21
CA SER A 225 -9.58 16.73 9.44
C SER A 225 -9.56 15.69 10.55
N ALA A 226 -8.64 15.80 11.50
CA ALA A 226 -8.89 15.23 12.80
C ALA A 226 -10.25 15.79 13.22
N SER A 227 -11.31 14.98 13.09
CA SER A 227 -12.62 15.36 13.54
C SER A 227 -12.52 15.30 15.06
N ALA A 228 -12.37 16.48 15.65
CA ALA A 228 -12.38 16.63 17.09
C ALA A 228 -13.84 16.65 17.52
N PHE A 229 -14.28 15.58 18.19
CA PHE A 229 -15.57 15.53 18.87
C PHE A 229 -15.28 15.54 20.37
N GLY A 230 -15.81 16.52 21.10
CA GLY A 230 -15.78 16.50 22.58
C GLY A 230 -14.42 16.13 23.19
N GLY A 231 -13.35 16.87 22.89
CA GLY A 231 -12.03 16.60 23.48
C GLY A 231 -11.35 15.29 23.02
N CYS A 232 -11.97 14.51 22.14
CA CYS A 232 -11.38 13.34 21.49
C CYS A 232 -10.81 13.70 20.11
N GLU A 233 -9.78 12.98 19.69
CA GLU A 233 -9.13 13.10 18.39
C GLU A 233 -9.29 11.80 17.60
N VAL A 234 -9.81 11.89 16.37
CA VAL A 234 -9.83 10.77 15.41
C VAL A 234 -8.60 10.81 14.52
N ARG A 235 -7.86 9.70 14.47
CA ARG A 235 -6.70 9.51 13.61
C ARG A 235 -6.76 8.19 12.84
N LYS A 236 -5.91 8.04 11.82
CA LYS A 236 -5.74 6.76 11.13
C LYS A 236 -5.20 5.69 12.08
N ARG A 237 -5.74 4.47 12.00
CA ARG A 237 -5.31 3.35 12.83
C ARG A 237 -3.88 2.93 12.49
N THR A 238 -3.03 2.82 13.50
CA THR A 238 -1.64 2.31 13.38
C THR A 238 -1.40 1.08 14.26
N GLU A 239 -2.38 0.74 15.10
CA GLU A 239 -2.37 -0.40 16.00
C GLU A 239 -2.42 -1.72 15.23
N THR A 240 -1.60 -2.68 15.66
CA THR A 240 -1.62 -4.05 15.13
C THR A 240 -2.17 -4.99 16.20
N TYR A 241 -3.17 -5.78 15.82
CA TYR A 241 -3.75 -6.81 16.68
C TYR A 241 -3.43 -8.19 16.11
N PRO A 242 -3.09 -9.18 16.94
CA PRO A 242 -2.84 -10.53 16.48
C PRO A 242 -4.05 -11.09 15.73
N ALA A 243 -3.80 -11.71 14.57
CA ALA A 243 -4.81 -12.46 13.85
C ALA A 243 -5.03 -13.82 14.54
N GLY A 244 -6.28 -14.13 14.88
CA GLY A 244 -6.66 -15.37 15.58
C GLY A 244 -7.83 -15.17 16.54
N GLY A 245 -8.19 -16.23 17.26
CA GLY A 245 -9.26 -16.25 18.25
C GLY A 245 -10.66 -16.33 17.66
N GLY A 246 -11.67 -16.54 18.51
CA GLY A 246 -13.08 -16.49 18.15
C GLY A 246 -13.80 -15.31 18.81
N HIS A 247 -15.06 -15.10 18.47
CA HIS A 247 -15.88 -14.05 19.08
C HIS A 247 -15.96 -14.25 20.61
N PRO A 248 -15.71 -13.21 21.41
CA PRO A 248 -15.81 -13.31 22.85
C PRO A 248 -17.27 -13.55 23.26
N SER A 249 -17.47 -14.34 24.32
CA SER A 249 -18.80 -14.65 24.85
C SER A 249 -19.49 -13.49 25.56
N LYS A 250 -18.77 -12.38 25.77
CA LYS A 250 -19.26 -11.14 26.38
C LYS A 250 -18.73 -9.93 25.61
N SER A 251 -19.55 -8.89 25.54
CA SER A 251 -19.22 -7.62 24.89
C SER A 251 -18.47 -6.63 25.80
N PHE A 252 -18.51 -6.84 27.13
CA PHE A 252 -17.80 -5.98 28.08
C PHE A 252 -16.92 -6.81 29.04
N PHE A 253 -15.67 -6.38 29.23
CA PHE A 253 -14.73 -6.96 30.18
C PHE A 253 -14.50 -5.96 31.31
N GLU A 254 -14.62 -6.39 32.56
CA GLU A 254 -14.39 -5.58 33.75
C GLU A 254 -12.91 -5.25 33.96
N PRO A 255 -12.55 -4.20 34.73
CA PRO A 255 -11.16 -3.85 35.02
C PRO A 255 -10.32 -5.02 35.60
N ALA A 256 -10.97 -5.93 36.32
CA ALA A 256 -10.34 -7.12 36.92
C ALA A 256 -10.26 -8.33 35.96
N ASP A 257 -10.96 -8.29 34.83
CA ASP A 257 -11.02 -9.42 33.91
C ASP A 257 -9.72 -9.61 33.13
N ALA A 258 -9.40 -10.87 32.82
CA ALA A 258 -8.38 -11.20 31.85
C ALA A 258 -8.93 -11.00 30.44
N VAL A 259 -8.32 -10.09 29.69
CA VAL A 259 -8.74 -9.74 28.34
C VAL A 259 -8.08 -10.71 27.33
N PRO A 260 -8.83 -11.35 26.41
CA PRO A 260 -8.25 -12.26 25.42
C PRO A 260 -7.51 -11.51 24.31
N ASP A 261 -6.21 -11.28 24.47
CA ASP A 261 -5.39 -10.51 23.51
C ASP A 261 -5.36 -11.08 22.09
N LYS A 262 -5.59 -12.39 21.95
CA LYS A 262 -5.53 -13.13 20.68
C LYS A 262 -6.81 -13.10 19.85
N GLY A 263 -7.86 -12.39 20.28
CA GLY A 263 -9.18 -12.40 19.63
C GLY A 263 -9.59 -11.10 18.93
N PHE A 264 -8.87 -9.99 19.09
CA PHE A 264 -9.39 -8.69 18.63
C PHE A 264 -9.12 -8.38 17.16
N GLY A 265 -8.12 -9.02 16.55
CA GLY A 265 -7.78 -8.76 15.15
C GLY A 265 -8.89 -9.14 14.17
N HIS A 266 -9.55 -10.29 14.36
CA HIS A 266 -10.63 -10.72 13.46
C HIS A 266 -11.90 -9.88 13.65
N LEU A 267 -12.21 -9.46 14.89
CA LEU A 267 -13.36 -8.61 15.20
C LEU A 267 -13.34 -7.29 14.43
N LEU A 268 -12.18 -6.62 14.39
CA LEU A 268 -12.01 -5.39 13.61
C LEU A 268 -12.25 -5.64 12.11
N GLY A 269 -11.88 -6.82 11.61
CA GLY A 269 -12.13 -7.25 10.24
C GLY A 269 -13.59 -7.68 9.95
N ASP A 270 -14.39 -7.94 10.97
CA ASP A 270 -15.83 -8.23 10.89
C ASP A 270 -16.68 -6.96 11.08
N GLY A 271 -16.02 -5.80 11.19
CA GLY A 271 -16.66 -4.50 11.34
C GLY A 271 -17.01 -4.12 12.77
N TYR A 272 -16.40 -4.77 13.78
CA TYR A 272 -16.58 -4.38 15.17
C TYR A 272 -15.77 -3.13 15.53
N VAL A 273 -16.22 -2.45 16.59
CA VAL A 273 -15.54 -1.33 17.25
C VAL A 273 -15.07 -1.78 18.63
N MET A 274 -13.77 -1.62 18.88
CA MET A 274 -13.13 -1.97 20.15
C MET A 274 -12.91 -0.71 20.98
N VAL A 275 -13.47 -0.64 22.18
CA VAL A 275 -13.27 0.47 23.13
C VAL A 275 -12.35 0.01 24.25
N HIS A 276 -11.11 0.49 24.21
CA HIS A 276 -10.12 0.30 25.24
C HIS A 276 -10.15 1.43 26.26
N TYR A 277 -10.20 1.08 27.54
CA TYR A 277 -10.27 2.06 28.61
C TYR A 277 -9.22 1.78 29.70
N GLN A 278 -8.80 2.81 30.42
CA GLN A 278 -7.86 2.63 31.53
C GLN A 278 -8.53 2.01 32.75
N ALA A 279 -7.83 1.09 33.40
CA ALA A 279 -8.31 0.47 34.64
C ALA A 279 -8.42 1.45 35.83
N SER A 280 -7.92 2.68 35.69
CA SER A 280 -8.00 3.78 36.66
C SER A 280 -9.32 4.57 36.61
N LEU A 281 -10.20 4.30 35.64
CA LEU A 281 -11.53 4.92 35.59
C LEU A 281 -12.35 4.63 36.85
N SER A 282 -13.20 5.59 37.24
CA SER A 282 -14.07 5.41 38.41
C SER A 282 -15.12 4.34 38.17
N THR A 283 -15.64 3.74 39.24
CA THR A 283 -16.70 2.72 39.14
C THR A 283 -17.96 3.23 38.43
N GLU A 284 -18.26 4.52 38.56
CA GLU A 284 -19.36 5.20 37.89
C GLU A 284 -19.11 5.28 36.38
N GLN A 285 -17.94 5.77 35.97
CA GLN A 285 -17.51 5.87 34.57
C GLN A 285 -17.48 4.51 33.86
N VAL A 286 -16.96 3.48 34.53
CA VAL A 286 -16.99 2.09 34.03
C VAL A 286 -18.44 1.60 33.89
N GLY A 287 -19.32 1.98 34.81
CA GLY A 287 -20.75 1.66 34.77
C GLY A 287 -21.46 2.27 33.56
N GLU A 288 -21.20 3.54 33.24
CA GLU A 288 -21.78 4.21 32.07
C GLU A 288 -21.28 3.60 30.75
N LEU A 289 -19.98 3.33 30.65
CA LEU A 289 -19.40 2.68 29.47
C LEU A 289 -19.96 1.27 29.30
N ARG A 290 -20.11 0.50 30.38
CA ARG A 290 -20.76 -0.82 30.37
C ARG A 290 -22.19 -0.71 29.86
N ALA A 291 -22.97 0.25 30.35
CA ALA A 291 -24.35 0.44 29.94
C ALA A 291 -24.48 0.75 28.44
N TYR A 292 -23.54 1.52 27.88
CA TYR A 292 -23.46 1.77 26.44
C TYR A 292 -23.12 0.49 25.65
N VAL A 293 -22.06 -0.23 26.03
CA VAL A 293 -21.56 -1.44 25.35
C VAL A 293 -22.46 -2.67 25.53
N THR A 294 -23.40 -2.64 26.47
CA THR A 294 -24.35 -3.74 26.70
C THR A 294 -25.81 -3.35 26.44
N GLY A 295 -26.07 -2.10 26.07
CA GLY A 295 -27.40 -1.57 25.80
C GLY A 295 -28.06 -2.11 24.52
N PRO A 296 -29.33 -1.77 24.27
CA PRO A 296 -30.08 -2.22 23.09
C PRO A 296 -29.50 -1.74 21.75
N ASN A 297 -28.70 -0.66 21.76
CA ASN A 297 -27.98 -0.14 20.59
C ASN A 297 -26.52 -0.63 20.52
N ALA A 298 -26.09 -1.52 21.42
CA ALA A 298 -24.69 -1.88 21.62
C ALA A 298 -24.02 -2.65 20.46
N GLY A 299 -24.79 -3.07 19.46
CA GLY A 299 -24.33 -3.57 18.17
C GLY A 299 -23.02 -4.38 18.21
N ARG A 300 -22.10 -4.02 17.30
CA ARG A 300 -20.78 -4.65 17.15
C ARG A 300 -19.71 -3.89 17.96
N VAL A 301 -20.02 -3.47 19.19
CA VAL A 301 -19.08 -2.72 20.05
C VAL A 301 -18.61 -3.60 21.21
N ILE A 302 -17.32 -3.60 21.49
CA ILE A 302 -16.71 -4.40 22.56
C ILE A 302 -15.85 -3.51 23.45
N GLY A 303 -16.08 -3.54 24.76
CA GLY A 303 -15.35 -2.76 25.76
C GLY A 303 -14.39 -3.63 26.57
N ALA A 304 -13.12 -3.22 26.67
CA ALA A 304 -12.13 -3.96 27.48
C ALA A 304 -11.05 -3.05 28.08
N PRO A 305 -10.53 -3.36 29.28
CA PRO A 305 -9.43 -2.60 29.85
C PRO A 305 -8.12 -2.83 29.07
N ALA A 306 -7.31 -1.78 28.92
CA ALA A 306 -5.97 -1.87 28.33
C ALA A 306 -4.90 -1.46 29.35
N ARG A 307 -4.14 -2.43 29.86
CA ARG A 307 -3.06 -2.17 30.83
C ARG A 307 -1.89 -1.47 30.14
N GLY A 308 -1.48 -0.30 30.66
CA GLY A 308 -0.35 0.46 30.13
C GLY A 308 -0.67 1.39 28.94
N GLN A 309 -1.96 1.64 28.66
CA GLN A 309 -2.36 2.65 27.69
C GLN A 309 -2.18 4.07 28.25
N ALA A 310 -1.70 5.00 27.43
CA ALA A 310 -1.50 6.40 27.80
C ALA A 310 -2.81 7.21 27.84
N ASP A 311 -3.71 6.97 26.89
CA ASP A 311 -4.99 7.68 26.75
C ASP A 311 -6.07 7.05 27.66
N VAL A 312 -6.95 7.88 28.23
CA VAL A 312 -7.99 7.43 29.19
C VAL A 312 -8.98 6.48 28.52
N VAL A 313 -9.40 6.83 27.30
CA VAL A 313 -10.21 5.96 26.43
C VAL A 313 -9.67 6.00 25.00
N LYS A 314 -9.72 4.86 24.34
CA LYS A 314 -9.34 4.69 22.94
C LYS A 314 -10.34 3.77 22.25
N ALA A 315 -11.05 4.25 21.23
CA ALA A 315 -11.93 3.42 20.41
C ALA A 315 -11.27 3.13 19.05
N VAL A 316 -11.38 1.90 18.55
CA VAL A 316 -10.67 1.44 17.36
C VAL A 316 -11.63 0.67 16.45
N ASN A 317 -11.63 0.98 15.15
CA ASN A 317 -12.36 0.22 14.12
C ASN A 317 -11.38 -0.30 13.04
N ALA A 318 -11.86 -0.72 11.87
CA ALA A 318 -10.98 -1.26 10.83
C ALA A 318 -10.00 -0.22 10.24
N ASP A 319 -10.36 1.06 10.26
CA ASP A 319 -9.66 2.12 9.51
C ASP A 319 -9.06 3.21 10.40
N ASN A 320 -9.72 3.52 11.51
CA ASN A 320 -9.45 4.69 12.34
C ASN A 320 -9.40 4.32 13.82
N THR A 321 -8.78 5.23 14.59
CA THR A 321 -8.67 5.19 16.04
C THR A 321 -9.09 6.55 16.60
N LEU A 322 -10.04 6.54 17.53
CA LEU A 322 -10.40 7.66 18.39
C LEU A 322 -9.59 7.58 19.68
N VAL A 323 -8.98 8.67 20.11
CA VAL A 323 -8.33 8.80 21.43
C VAL A 323 -8.93 9.96 22.20
N CYS A 324 -9.23 9.75 23.49
CA CYS A 324 -9.82 10.75 24.36
C CYS A 324 -8.97 10.93 25.63
N GLY A 325 -8.73 12.19 25.99
CA GLY A 325 -8.04 12.56 27.23
C GLY A 325 -8.89 12.34 28.49
N GLU A 326 -10.21 12.26 28.33
CA GLU A 326 -11.20 11.98 29.38
C GLU A 326 -12.26 10.99 28.82
N LEU A 327 -13.15 10.47 29.67
CA LEU A 327 -14.27 9.65 29.19
C LEU A 327 -15.32 10.54 28.52
N ASP A 328 -15.35 10.54 27.19
CA ASP A 328 -16.43 11.13 26.39
C ASP A 328 -17.24 10.03 25.69
N LEU A 329 -18.41 9.73 26.26
CA LEU A 329 -19.30 8.71 25.70
C LEU A 329 -19.97 9.15 24.40
N ASP A 330 -20.19 10.45 24.19
CA ASP A 330 -20.87 10.93 22.99
C ASP A 330 -19.92 10.91 21.79
N GLY A 331 -18.64 11.24 22.00
CA GLY A 331 -17.59 11.02 21.01
C GLY A 331 -17.43 9.55 20.62
N ILE A 332 -17.47 8.64 21.60
CA ILE A 332 -17.39 7.18 21.35
C ILE A 332 -18.61 6.68 20.57
N LYS A 333 -19.83 7.13 20.92
CA LYS A 333 -21.06 6.79 20.20
C LYS A 333 -20.99 7.24 18.75
N HIS A 334 -20.65 8.51 18.53
CA HIS A 334 -20.59 9.07 17.19
C HIS A 334 -19.56 8.34 16.32
N PHE A 335 -18.37 8.09 16.86
CA PHE A 335 -17.34 7.30 16.18
C PHE A 335 -17.79 5.88 15.82
N ALA A 336 -18.54 5.23 16.72
CA ALA A 336 -19.05 3.89 16.47
C ALA A 336 -20.18 3.90 15.43
N ASP A 337 -21.14 4.82 15.54
CA ASP A 337 -22.28 4.94 14.62
C ASP A 337 -21.84 5.28 13.19
N ASP A 338 -20.88 6.19 13.03
CA ASP A 338 -20.28 6.54 11.74
C ASP A 338 -19.65 5.31 11.07
N TRP A 339 -18.95 4.48 11.85
CA TRP A 339 -18.38 3.25 11.33
C TRP A 339 -19.44 2.20 11.01
N LEU A 340 -20.40 1.98 11.92
CA LEU A 340 -21.41 0.94 11.78
C LEU A 340 -22.38 1.21 10.62
N THR A 341 -22.54 2.47 10.21
CA THR A 341 -23.33 2.87 9.03
C THR A 341 -22.51 2.90 7.74
N ASP A 342 -21.17 2.82 7.80
CA ASP A 342 -20.30 2.77 6.63
C ASP A 342 -20.42 1.41 5.92
N PRO A 343 -20.66 1.36 4.60
CA PRO A 343 -20.72 0.11 3.83
C PRO A 343 -19.46 -0.76 3.94
N ARG A 344 -18.30 -0.16 4.23
CA ARG A 344 -17.03 -0.89 4.46
C ARG A 344 -17.04 -1.69 5.75
N SER A 345 -17.89 -1.32 6.72
CA SER A 345 -18.03 -2.06 7.96
C SER A 345 -18.86 -3.33 7.81
N SER A 346 -19.70 -3.43 6.79
CA SER A 346 -20.50 -4.62 6.51
C SER A 346 -19.74 -5.60 5.62
N ARG A 347 -19.46 -6.81 6.12
CA ARG A 347 -19.29 -7.94 5.20
C ARG A 347 -20.65 -8.27 4.56
N PRO A 348 -20.68 -8.78 3.32
CA PRO A 348 -21.87 -9.45 2.82
C PRO A 348 -22.24 -10.54 3.83
N THR A 349 -23.47 -10.50 4.33
CA THR A 349 -24.07 -11.60 5.08
C THR A 349 -23.89 -12.89 4.29
N GLU A 350 -23.44 -13.95 4.97
CA GLU A 350 -23.28 -15.31 4.42
C GLU A 350 -24.50 -15.79 3.62
#